data_AF-A0A1M5YJ63-F1
#
_entry.id   AF-A0A1M5YJ63-F1
#
_cell.length_a   1.000
_cell.length_b   1.000
_cell.length_c   1.000
_cell.angle_alpha   90.00
_cell.angle_beta   90.00
_cell.angle_gamma   90.00
#
_symmetry.space_group_name_H-M   'P 1'
#
loop_
_entity.id
_entity.type
_entity.pdbx_description
1 polymer ?
#
loop_
_entity_poly.entity_id
_entity_poly.type
_entity_poly.pdbx_seq_one_letter_code
_entity_poly.pdbx_strand_id
1 'polypeptide(L)'
;MEKLRVVHYINNFFAGIGGEEKADIPPMIKEGAVGPGLSLNAKLGDNGEIVATAICGDSYFGENLEEAKDALISMIKVYNPDVFIAGPAFNAGRYGVACGTIAKAVEEELKIPVITAMYKENPGVDMFKKDLHIIETAISAADMRNTVPKMVKLILKMAKGEEILSPKEEGYIERGIRVNYFSDKRGSDRAIDMLLKKVKGEEFTTEYPMPVFDRVDPNPAVKDLAHTKVAIVTSGGVVPQGNPDRIESSSATKYGIYDITGMNSLSANDFMTVHGGYDRAFVTKNPNLVVPLDVMRDLEKEGVIGELANYFVTTTGTGTSVGNAKGFGEDFSKKLVADGVGAVILTST
;
A
#
# COMPACT_ATOMS: atom_id res chain seq x y z
N MET A 1 20.97 4.25 -33.22
CA MET A 1 19.83 3.49 -32.69
C MET A 1 18.64 4.42 -32.69
N GLU A 2 17.46 3.90 -33.01
CA GLU A 2 16.22 4.67 -32.87
C GLU A 2 16.00 4.98 -31.38
N LYS A 3 15.46 6.17 -31.06
CA LYS A 3 15.21 6.56 -29.67
C LYS A 3 14.07 5.72 -29.11
N LEU A 4 14.27 5.16 -27.92
CA LEU A 4 13.21 4.45 -27.21
C LEU A 4 12.02 5.37 -26.96
N ARG A 5 10.83 4.91 -27.32
CA ARG A 5 9.56 5.59 -27.10
C ARG A 5 9.10 5.29 -25.68
N VAL A 6 9.09 6.31 -24.83
CA VAL A 6 8.71 6.17 -23.42
C VAL A 6 7.32 6.75 -23.23
N VAL A 7 6.43 6.00 -22.60
CA VAL A 7 5.19 6.55 -22.04
C VAL A 7 5.33 6.62 -20.52
N HIS A 8 5.01 7.78 -19.96
CA HIS A 8 5.19 8.09 -18.55
C HIS A 8 3.84 8.28 -17.86
N TYR A 9 3.61 7.60 -16.73
CA TYR A 9 2.39 7.76 -15.94
C TYR A 9 2.60 8.61 -14.68
N ILE A 10 1.76 9.63 -14.51
CA ILE A 10 1.74 10.52 -13.34
C ILE A 10 0.33 10.83 -12.82
N ASN A 11 0.23 11.24 -11.56
CA ASN A 11 -1.05 11.72 -11.01
C ASN A 11 -1.31 13.20 -11.36
N ASN A 12 -2.50 13.68 -10.97
CA ASN A 12 -2.93 15.07 -11.11
C ASN A 12 -1.95 16.09 -10.50
N PHE A 13 -1.36 15.78 -9.35
CA PHE A 13 -0.42 16.66 -8.65
C PHE A 13 0.87 16.84 -9.45
N PHE A 14 1.52 15.75 -9.83
CA PHE A 14 2.75 15.79 -10.64
C PHE A 14 2.50 16.31 -12.06
N ALA A 15 1.28 16.17 -12.58
CA ALA A 15 0.88 16.77 -13.85
C ALA A 15 0.65 18.28 -13.78
N GLY A 16 0.70 18.89 -12.60
CA GLY A 16 0.41 20.32 -12.38
C GLY A 16 -1.05 20.69 -12.62
N ILE A 17 -1.99 19.73 -12.51
CA ILE A 17 -3.42 19.95 -12.71
C ILE A 17 -4.10 20.45 -11.43
N GLY A 18 -3.64 19.98 -10.28
CA GLY A 18 -4.16 20.35 -8.97
C GLY A 18 -3.82 19.30 -7.91
N GLY A 19 -4.06 19.63 -6.64
CA GLY A 19 -3.89 18.72 -5.51
C GLY A 19 -5.12 17.85 -5.29
N GLU A 20 -5.52 17.68 -4.04
CA GLU A 20 -6.66 16.83 -3.64
C GLU A 20 -7.96 17.21 -4.35
N GLU A 21 -8.17 18.50 -4.62
CA GLU A 21 -9.36 19.03 -5.29
C GLU A 21 -9.49 18.59 -6.76
N LYS A 22 -8.42 18.04 -7.33
CA LYS A 22 -8.36 17.45 -8.69
C LYS A 22 -7.97 15.97 -8.67
N ALA A 23 -8.08 15.29 -7.52
CA ALA A 23 -7.79 13.87 -7.43
C ALA A 23 -8.85 12.98 -8.12
N ASP A 24 -9.99 13.54 -8.52
CA ASP A 24 -11.09 12.81 -9.20
C ASP A 24 -11.12 13.02 -10.73
N ILE A 25 -10.00 13.46 -11.33
CA ILE A 25 -9.96 13.62 -12.80
C ILE A 25 -9.88 12.25 -13.51
N PRO A 26 -10.63 12.06 -14.61
CA PRO A 26 -10.55 10.84 -15.39
C PRO A 26 -9.20 10.71 -16.10
N PRO A 27 -8.85 9.49 -16.58
CA PRO A 27 -7.70 9.26 -17.44
C PRO A 27 -7.63 10.23 -18.61
N MET A 28 -6.43 10.77 -18.84
CA MET A 28 -6.12 11.56 -20.02
C MET A 28 -4.67 11.36 -20.42
N ILE A 29 -4.35 11.76 -21.64
CA ILE A 29 -2.99 11.71 -22.17
C ILE A 29 -2.57 13.10 -22.66
N LYS A 30 -1.33 13.48 -22.38
CA LYS A 30 -0.69 14.68 -22.94
C LYS A 30 0.51 14.25 -23.75
N GLU A 31 0.68 14.83 -24.94
CA GLU A 31 1.87 14.57 -25.74
C GLU A 31 3.12 15.16 -25.08
N GLY A 32 4.22 14.42 -25.15
CA GLY A 32 5.49 14.81 -24.56
C GLY A 32 5.59 14.64 -23.05
N ALA A 33 6.68 15.17 -22.50
CA ALA A 33 7.02 15.09 -21.08
C ALA A 33 6.30 16.14 -20.23
N VAL A 34 5.69 15.71 -19.12
CA VAL A 34 5.03 16.60 -18.14
C VAL A 34 5.60 16.36 -16.74
N GLY A 35 5.75 17.44 -15.95
CA GLY A 35 6.15 17.35 -14.55
C GLY A 35 7.49 16.63 -14.34
N PRO A 36 7.56 15.56 -13.51
CA PRO A 36 8.80 14.79 -13.32
C PRO A 36 9.28 14.12 -14.62
N GLY A 37 8.41 13.98 -15.62
CA GLY A 37 8.76 13.53 -16.96
C GLY A 37 9.83 14.40 -17.61
N LEU A 38 9.89 15.70 -17.32
CA LEU A 38 10.94 16.58 -17.85
C LEU A 38 12.34 16.15 -17.39
N SER A 39 12.48 15.78 -16.10
CA SER A 39 13.74 15.29 -15.56
C SER A 39 14.09 13.90 -16.09
N LEU A 40 13.09 13.02 -16.28
CA LEU A 40 13.28 11.71 -16.91
C LEU A 40 13.75 11.86 -18.36
N ASN A 41 13.08 12.71 -19.13
CA ASN A 41 13.40 12.97 -20.54
C ASN A 41 14.81 13.53 -20.71
N ALA A 42 15.20 14.51 -19.87
CA ALA A 42 16.56 15.04 -19.85
C ALA A 42 17.60 13.96 -19.52
N LYS A 43 17.27 13.00 -18.65
CA LYS A 43 18.19 11.94 -18.23
C LYS A 43 18.26 10.78 -19.22
N LEU A 44 17.19 10.50 -19.96
CA LEU A 44 17.17 9.55 -21.08
C LEU A 44 18.12 10.00 -22.21
N GLY A 45 18.14 11.29 -22.50
CA GLY A 45 19.05 11.90 -23.47
C GLY A 45 18.85 11.33 -24.87
N ASP A 46 19.92 10.82 -25.47
CA ASP A 46 19.86 10.23 -26.82
C ASP A 46 19.34 8.79 -26.85
N ASN A 47 19.13 8.16 -25.68
CA ASN A 47 18.66 6.77 -25.61
C ASN A 47 17.14 6.64 -25.74
N GLY A 48 16.38 7.69 -25.46
CA GLY A 48 14.92 7.64 -25.48
C GLY A 48 14.28 8.99 -25.26
N GLU A 49 12.98 9.06 -25.55
CA GLU A 49 12.18 10.25 -25.39
C GLU A 49 10.80 9.90 -24.84
N ILE A 50 10.25 10.78 -24.00
CA ILE A 50 8.87 10.66 -23.54
C ILE A 50 7.95 11.17 -24.65
N VAL A 51 7.30 10.24 -25.35
CA VAL A 51 6.37 10.55 -26.44
C VAL A 51 5.00 10.97 -25.92
N ALA A 52 4.61 10.47 -24.74
CA ALA A 52 3.38 10.87 -24.08
C ALA A 52 3.45 10.67 -22.56
N THR A 53 2.65 11.47 -21.86
CA THR A 53 2.40 11.36 -20.43
C THR A 53 0.93 11.00 -20.18
N ALA A 54 0.70 9.80 -19.64
CA ALA A 54 -0.61 9.35 -19.18
C ALA A 54 -0.87 9.90 -17.76
N ILE A 55 -2.07 10.43 -17.54
CA ILE A 55 -2.44 11.14 -16.30
C ILE A 55 -3.78 10.62 -15.80
N CYS A 56 -3.89 10.34 -14.51
CA CYS A 56 -5.16 10.02 -13.87
C CYS A 56 -5.17 10.56 -12.43
N GLY A 57 -6.33 10.98 -11.94
CA GLY A 57 -6.49 11.40 -10.56
C GLY A 57 -6.40 10.21 -9.59
N ASP A 58 -5.74 10.41 -8.46
CA ASP A 58 -5.52 9.34 -7.48
C ASP A 58 -6.84 8.75 -6.92
N SER A 59 -7.85 9.60 -6.68
CA SER A 59 -9.18 9.16 -6.23
C SER A 59 -9.93 8.45 -7.36
N TYR A 60 -9.94 9.04 -8.56
CA TYR A 60 -10.63 8.45 -9.71
C TYR A 60 -10.11 7.05 -10.01
N PHE A 61 -8.78 6.87 -10.03
CA PHE A 61 -8.17 5.57 -10.27
C PHE A 61 -8.52 4.56 -9.17
N GLY A 62 -8.53 4.99 -7.91
CA GLY A 62 -8.88 4.12 -6.79
C GLY A 62 -10.35 3.70 -6.78
N GLU A 63 -11.25 4.59 -7.17
CA GLU A 63 -12.70 4.35 -7.18
C GLU A 63 -13.19 3.61 -8.43
N ASN A 64 -12.49 3.75 -9.56
CA ASN A 64 -12.88 3.19 -10.87
C ASN A 64 -11.74 2.33 -11.47
N LEU A 65 -11.21 1.40 -10.68
CA LEU A 65 -9.94 0.72 -10.97
C LEU A 65 -9.91 0.04 -12.34
N GLU A 66 -10.96 -0.73 -12.69
CA GLU A 66 -11.01 -1.46 -13.96
C GLU A 66 -11.22 -0.50 -15.13
N GLU A 67 -12.17 0.44 -15.05
CA GLU A 67 -12.41 1.41 -16.11
C GLU A 67 -11.21 2.32 -16.37
N ALA A 68 -10.56 2.80 -15.29
CA ALA A 68 -9.40 3.67 -15.39
C ALA A 68 -8.20 2.94 -16.02
N LYS A 69 -7.96 1.69 -15.61
CA LYS A 69 -6.91 0.83 -16.17
C LYS A 69 -7.13 0.60 -17.66
N ASP A 70 -8.32 0.16 -18.07
CA ASP A 70 -8.62 -0.15 -19.48
C ASP A 70 -8.53 1.10 -20.37
N ALA A 71 -9.01 2.24 -19.88
CA ALA A 71 -8.90 3.52 -20.57
C ALA A 71 -7.44 3.95 -20.75
N LEU A 72 -6.63 3.88 -19.68
CA LEU A 72 -5.21 4.22 -19.74
C LEU A 72 -4.45 3.32 -20.70
N ILE A 73 -4.64 2.00 -20.63
CA ILE A 73 -3.97 1.05 -21.52
C ILE A 73 -4.33 1.33 -22.98
N SER A 74 -5.61 1.59 -23.26
CA SER A 74 -6.06 1.95 -24.61
C SER A 74 -5.39 3.22 -25.13
N MET A 75 -5.26 4.25 -24.28
CA MET A 75 -4.54 5.49 -24.63
C MET A 75 -3.04 5.26 -24.81
N ILE A 76 -2.41 4.46 -23.95
CA ILE A 76 -0.97 4.17 -23.98
C ILE A 76 -0.59 3.42 -25.27
N LYS A 77 -1.39 2.43 -25.68
CA LYS A 77 -1.14 1.61 -26.89
C LYS A 77 -0.99 2.45 -28.16
N VAL A 78 -1.72 3.55 -28.30
CA VAL A 78 -1.67 4.45 -29.47
C VAL A 78 -0.25 4.99 -29.72
N TYR A 79 0.54 5.14 -28.65
CA TYR A 79 1.88 5.69 -28.73
C TYR A 79 2.97 4.66 -29.00
N ASN A 80 2.64 3.36 -29.11
CA ASN A 80 3.60 2.27 -29.33
C ASN A 80 4.88 2.42 -28.47
N PRO A 81 4.77 2.42 -27.12
CA PRO A 81 5.92 2.55 -26.25
C PRO A 81 6.84 1.32 -26.33
N ASP A 82 8.14 1.56 -26.29
CA ASP A 82 9.15 0.51 -26.09
C ASP A 82 9.34 0.20 -24.60
N VAL A 83 9.12 1.19 -23.74
CA VAL A 83 9.20 1.08 -22.28
C VAL A 83 8.15 1.96 -21.62
N PHE A 84 7.76 1.58 -20.41
CA PHE A 84 6.81 2.33 -19.60
C PHE A 84 7.39 2.70 -18.24
N ILE A 85 7.15 3.92 -17.79
CA ILE A 85 7.60 4.43 -16.50
C ILE A 85 6.38 4.91 -15.73
N ALA A 86 6.18 4.46 -14.49
CA ALA A 86 5.15 4.98 -13.59
C ALA A 86 5.78 5.60 -12.34
N GLY A 87 5.34 6.78 -11.92
CA GLY A 87 5.94 7.47 -10.77
C GLY A 87 7.03 8.45 -11.18
N PRO A 88 7.95 8.84 -10.28
CA PRO A 88 8.14 8.33 -8.92
C PRO A 88 7.01 8.73 -7.95
N ALA A 89 6.52 7.79 -7.15
CA ALA A 89 5.41 7.99 -6.22
C ALA A 89 5.83 8.37 -4.80
N PHE A 90 7.10 8.19 -4.43
CA PHE A 90 7.61 8.46 -3.08
C PHE A 90 6.72 7.82 -2.00
N ASN A 91 6.34 8.56 -0.94
CA ASN A 91 5.42 8.07 0.10
C ASN A 91 3.93 8.41 -0.16
N ALA A 92 3.55 8.74 -1.40
CA ALA A 92 2.15 8.98 -1.73
C ALA A 92 1.39 7.65 -1.90
N GLY A 93 0.54 7.31 -0.94
CA GLY A 93 -0.11 5.99 -0.85
C GLY A 93 -0.97 5.63 -2.06
N ARG A 94 -2.07 6.36 -2.31
CA ARG A 94 -2.98 6.11 -3.45
C ARG A 94 -2.22 6.13 -4.78
N TYR A 95 -1.34 7.11 -4.97
CA TYR A 95 -0.55 7.23 -6.18
C TYR A 95 0.43 6.07 -6.39
N GLY A 96 1.05 5.56 -5.32
CA GLY A 96 1.92 4.39 -5.38
C GLY A 96 1.17 3.12 -5.78
N VAL A 97 -0.02 2.92 -5.21
CA VAL A 97 -0.91 1.81 -5.63
C VAL A 97 -1.29 1.96 -7.10
N ALA A 98 -1.69 3.14 -7.55
CA ALA A 98 -2.04 3.39 -8.95
C ALA A 98 -0.86 3.13 -9.90
N CYS A 99 0.34 3.59 -9.55
CA CYS A 99 1.57 3.35 -10.32
C CYS A 99 1.89 1.87 -10.46
N GLY A 100 1.79 1.10 -9.38
CA GLY A 100 2.01 -0.33 -9.41
C GLY A 100 0.96 -1.08 -10.24
N THR A 101 -0.32 -0.73 -10.07
CA THR A 101 -1.43 -1.33 -10.83
C THR A 101 -1.27 -1.12 -12.32
N ILE A 102 -1.05 0.12 -12.78
CA ILE A 102 -0.94 0.41 -14.21
C ILE A 102 0.35 -0.14 -14.81
N ALA A 103 1.48 -0.09 -14.09
CA ALA A 103 2.74 -0.65 -14.57
C ALA A 103 2.64 -2.16 -14.78
N LYS A 104 2.04 -2.89 -13.83
CA LYS A 104 1.80 -4.33 -13.97
C LYS A 104 0.90 -4.63 -15.17
N ALA A 105 -0.20 -3.89 -15.32
CA ALA A 105 -1.12 -4.12 -16.43
C ALA A 105 -0.46 -3.84 -17.79
N VAL A 106 0.37 -2.79 -17.90
CA VAL A 106 1.15 -2.50 -19.11
C VAL A 106 2.17 -3.60 -19.40
N GLU A 107 2.91 -4.09 -18.40
CA GLU A 107 3.86 -5.20 -18.57
C GLU A 107 3.16 -6.47 -19.09
N GLU A 108 2.01 -6.79 -18.50
CA GLU A 108 1.24 -7.98 -18.84
C GLU A 108 0.61 -7.91 -20.23
N GLU A 109 0.07 -6.75 -20.62
CA GLU A 109 -0.65 -6.60 -21.89
C GLU A 109 0.25 -6.25 -23.08
N LEU A 110 1.19 -5.33 -22.89
CA LEU A 110 2.05 -4.83 -23.97
C LEU A 110 3.35 -5.63 -24.08
N LYS A 111 3.69 -6.43 -23.06
CA LYS A 111 4.94 -7.22 -23.00
C LYS A 111 6.21 -6.38 -23.17
N ILE A 112 6.16 -5.16 -22.64
CA ILE A 112 7.29 -4.21 -22.64
C ILE A 112 7.86 -4.06 -21.24
N PRO A 113 9.16 -3.71 -21.11
CA PRO A 113 9.75 -3.39 -19.82
C PRO A 113 9.04 -2.22 -19.13
N VAL A 114 8.80 -2.38 -17.83
CA VAL A 114 8.20 -1.35 -16.99
C VAL A 114 9.05 -1.09 -15.74
N ILE A 115 9.00 0.14 -15.23
CA ILE A 115 9.61 0.47 -13.95
C ILE A 115 8.75 1.45 -13.15
N THR A 116 8.86 1.37 -11.83
CA THR A 116 8.30 2.37 -10.93
C THR A 116 9.28 2.69 -9.79
N ALA A 117 8.93 3.66 -8.95
CA ALA A 117 9.77 4.09 -7.84
C ALA A 117 8.92 4.58 -6.66
N MET A 118 9.21 4.08 -5.46
CA MET A 118 8.41 4.31 -4.27
C MET A 118 9.29 4.35 -3.00
N TYR A 119 8.79 5.02 -1.97
CA TYR A 119 9.37 4.92 -0.62
C TYR A 119 9.02 3.54 -0.06
N LYS A 120 9.94 2.95 0.73
CA LYS A 120 9.81 1.57 1.25
C LYS A 120 8.51 1.27 2.03
N GLU A 121 7.87 2.27 2.62
CA GLU A 121 6.59 2.13 3.37
C GLU A 121 5.35 2.48 2.52
N ASN A 122 5.53 2.81 1.24
CA ASN A 122 4.41 3.04 0.34
C ASN A 122 3.65 1.71 0.14
N PRO A 123 2.30 1.67 0.30
CA PRO A 123 1.49 0.47 0.11
C PRO A 123 1.74 -0.25 -1.23
N GLY A 124 2.02 0.50 -2.30
CA GLY A 124 2.34 -0.07 -3.61
C GLY A 124 3.58 -0.97 -3.60
N VAL A 125 4.53 -0.77 -2.67
CA VAL A 125 5.72 -1.62 -2.54
C VAL A 125 5.31 -3.03 -2.13
N ASP A 126 4.52 -3.17 -1.08
CA ASP A 126 4.12 -4.49 -0.59
C ASP A 126 3.21 -5.22 -1.56
N MET A 127 2.37 -4.47 -2.28
CA MET A 127 1.47 -5.02 -3.29
C MET A 127 2.22 -5.53 -4.53
N PHE A 128 3.26 -4.82 -4.99
CA PHE A 128 3.82 -5.03 -6.33
C PHE A 128 5.31 -5.42 -6.38
N LYS A 129 6.06 -5.41 -5.27
CA LYS A 129 7.51 -5.74 -5.30
C LYS A 129 7.81 -7.15 -5.84
N LYS A 130 6.88 -8.10 -5.73
CA LYS A 130 7.05 -9.43 -6.31
C LYS A 130 6.90 -9.41 -7.83
N ASP A 131 6.07 -8.54 -8.37
CA ASP A 131 5.78 -8.47 -9.80
C ASP A 131 6.77 -7.53 -10.51
N LEU A 132 7.01 -6.35 -9.93
CA LEU A 132 7.70 -5.23 -10.59
C LEU A 132 9.08 -4.93 -9.99
N HIS A 133 9.94 -4.29 -10.78
CA HIS A 133 11.12 -3.59 -10.27
C HIS A 133 10.73 -2.20 -9.78
N ILE A 134 10.85 -1.98 -8.46
CA ILE A 134 10.50 -0.72 -7.81
C ILE A 134 11.78 -0.06 -7.29
N ILE A 135 12.19 1.07 -7.85
CA ILE A 135 13.34 1.84 -7.34
C ILE A 135 13.02 2.40 -5.95
N GLU A 136 13.93 2.21 -5.00
CA GLU A 136 13.81 2.78 -3.67
C GLU A 136 14.06 4.30 -3.72
N THR A 137 13.08 5.07 -3.24
CA THR A 137 13.17 6.53 -3.12
C THR A 137 13.24 6.96 -1.66
N ALA A 138 13.64 8.20 -1.39
CA ALA A 138 13.34 8.82 -0.10
C ALA A 138 11.83 9.10 0.08
N ILE A 139 11.46 9.67 1.23
CA ILE A 139 10.06 9.89 1.61
C ILE A 139 9.31 10.90 0.72
N SER A 140 10.01 11.83 0.07
CA SER A 140 9.38 12.93 -0.68
C SER A 140 10.10 13.26 -1.99
N ALA A 141 9.42 14.06 -2.82
CA ALA A 141 9.90 14.50 -4.13
C ALA A 141 11.21 15.30 -4.11
N ALA A 142 11.71 15.72 -2.94
CA ALA A 142 13.02 16.36 -2.81
C ALA A 142 14.17 15.46 -3.30
N ASP A 143 13.98 14.14 -3.27
CA ASP A 143 14.98 13.15 -3.70
C ASP A 143 14.96 12.84 -5.21
N MET A 144 14.18 13.58 -5.99
CA MET A 144 14.03 13.35 -7.43
C MET A 144 15.37 13.34 -8.18
N ARG A 145 16.33 14.19 -7.77
CA ARG A 145 17.68 14.25 -8.36
C ARG A 145 18.47 12.96 -8.20
N ASN A 146 18.20 12.16 -7.17
CA ASN A 146 18.86 10.88 -6.93
C ASN A 146 18.03 9.70 -7.47
N THR A 147 16.70 9.81 -7.40
CA THR A 147 15.76 8.77 -7.85
C THR A 147 15.75 8.63 -9.39
N VAL A 148 15.60 9.74 -10.13
CA VAL A 148 15.46 9.72 -11.59
C VAL A 148 16.64 9.04 -12.30
N PRO A 149 17.92 9.32 -11.95
CA PRO A 149 19.05 8.60 -12.54
C PRO A 149 19.00 7.08 -12.37
N LYS A 150 18.53 6.58 -11.21
CA LYS A 150 18.42 5.14 -10.95
C LYS A 150 17.32 4.51 -11.80
N MET A 151 16.16 5.17 -11.90
CA MET A 151 15.05 4.72 -12.75
C MET A 151 15.48 4.62 -14.22
N VAL A 152 16.12 5.66 -14.75
CA VAL A 152 16.57 5.68 -16.14
C VAL A 152 17.65 4.63 -16.40
N LYS A 153 18.62 4.47 -15.48
CA LYS A 153 19.65 3.44 -15.61
C LYS A 153 19.03 2.06 -15.73
N LEU A 154 18.10 1.70 -14.83
CA LEU A 154 17.52 0.37 -14.78
C LEU A 154 16.57 0.11 -15.96
N ILE A 155 15.71 1.06 -16.34
CA ILE A 155 14.78 0.84 -17.47
C ILE A 155 15.53 0.70 -18.81
N LEU A 156 16.62 1.46 -19.02
CA LEU A 156 17.45 1.30 -20.21
C LEU A 156 18.14 -0.06 -20.25
N LYS A 157 18.56 -0.58 -19.09
CA LYS A 157 19.14 -1.91 -18.96
C LYS A 157 18.12 -2.99 -19.33
N MET A 158 16.90 -2.86 -18.81
CA MET A 158 15.78 -3.76 -19.12
C MET A 158 15.41 -3.71 -20.61
N ALA A 159 15.37 -2.53 -21.21
CA ALA A 159 15.08 -2.34 -22.65
C ALA A 159 16.10 -3.04 -23.56
N LYS A 160 17.37 -3.09 -23.13
CA LYS A 160 18.46 -3.75 -23.87
C LYS A 160 18.55 -5.25 -23.61
N GLY A 161 17.72 -5.79 -22.71
CA GLY A 161 17.80 -7.19 -22.30
C GLY A 161 19.08 -7.54 -21.55
N GLU A 162 19.73 -6.54 -20.93
CA GLU A 162 20.92 -6.75 -20.11
C GLU A 162 20.56 -7.42 -18.77
N GLU A 163 21.51 -8.15 -18.19
CA GLU A 163 21.32 -8.84 -16.90
C GLU A 163 21.00 -7.84 -15.78
N ILE A 164 19.91 -8.05 -15.04
CA ILE A 164 19.57 -7.22 -13.89
C ILE A 164 20.29 -7.75 -12.65
N LEU A 165 21.12 -6.90 -12.03
CA LEU A 165 21.94 -7.27 -10.88
C LEU A 165 21.13 -7.19 -9.57
N SER A 166 21.84 -7.29 -8.44
CA SER A 166 21.21 -7.30 -7.12
C SER A 166 20.46 -5.98 -6.80
N PRO A 167 19.48 -6.02 -5.88
CA PRO A 167 18.79 -4.81 -5.39
C PRO A 167 19.75 -3.70 -4.96
N LYS A 168 20.88 -4.07 -4.32
CA LYS A 168 21.90 -3.14 -3.84
C LYS A 168 22.65 -2.44 -4.98
N GLU A 169 22.90 -3.13 -6.09
CA GLU A 169 23.66 -2.60 -7.22
C GLU A 169 22.80 -1.74 -8.15
N GLU A 170 21.53 -2.08 -8.29
CA GLU A 170 20.60 -1.40 -9.19
C GLU A 170 19.68 -0.40 -8.48
N GLY A 171 19.57 -0.48 -7.15
CA GLY A 171 18.80 0.46 -6.33
C GLY A 171 17.30 0.22 -6.31
N TYR A 172 16.85 -0.99 -6.67
CA TYR A 172 15.45 -1.40 -6.50
C TYR A 172 15.22 -2.06 -5.13
N ILE A 173 13.98 -2.02 -4.65
CA ILE A 173 13.55 -2.63 -3.40
C ILE A 173 13.58 -4.15 -3.53
N GLU A 174 14.09 -4.83 -2.51
CA GLU A 174 14.16 -6.29 -2.47
C GLU A 174 12.77 -6.93 -2.72
N ARG A 175 12.73 -7.81 -3.72
CA ARG A 175 11.50 -8.45 -4.21
C ARG A 175 11.13 -9.74 -3.46
N GLY A 176 12.04 -10.25 -2.63
CA GLY A 176 11.91 -11.56 -1.99
C GLY A 176 12.02 -12.74 -2.97
N ILE A 177 12.52 -12.50 -4.19
CA ILE A 177 12.75 -13.53 -5.22
C ILE A 177 14.17 -14.04 -5.08
N ARG A 178 14.32 -15.36 -5.01
CA ARG A 178 15.64 -16.00 -4.96
C ARG A 178 16.04 -16.42 -6.35
N VAL A 179 17.23 -15.99 -6.76
CA VAL A 179 17.88 -16.40 -7.99
C VAL A 179 19.12 -17.20 -7.65
N ASN A 180 19.38 -18.26 -8.42
CA ASN A 180 20.62 -19.00 -8.30
C ASN A 180 21.75 -18.19 -8.92
N TYR A 181 22.90 -18.16 -8.27
CA TYR A 181 24.11 -17.57 -8.82
C TYR A 181 25.31 -18.46 -8.50
N PHE A 182 26.38 -18.32 -9.28
CA PHE A 182 27.65 -18.99 -9.02
C PHE A 182 28.56 -18.08 -8.20
N SER A 183 29.08 -18.58 -7.09
CA SER A 183 30.04 -17.88 -6.25
C SER A 183 31.44 -18.45 -6.45
N ASP A 184 32.45 -17.58 -6.44
CA ASP A 184 33.86 -17.97 -6.48
C ASP A 184 34.33 -18.70 -5.22
N LYS A 185 33.54 -18.64 -4.13
CA LYS A 185 33.81 -19.33 -2.87
C LYS A 185 32.78 -20.41 -2.59
N ARG A 186 33.22 -21.54 -2.04
CA ARG A 186 32.33 -22.61 -1.60
C ARG A 186 31.45 -22.13 -0.44
N GLY A 187 30.22 -22.65 -0.36
CA GLY A 187 29.27 -22.31 0.70
C GLY A 187 29.82 -22.50 2.11
N SER A 188 30.62 -23.55 2.33
CA SER A 188 31.31 -23.81 3.62
C SER A 188 32.22 -22.67 4.05
N ASP A 189 33.02 -22.15 3.11
CA ASP A 189 34.03 -21.13 3.42
C ASP A 189 33.37 -19.80 3.76
N ARG A 190 32.29 -19.47 3.03
CA ARG A 190 31.48 -18.28 3.30
C ARG A 190 30.75 -18.36 4.64
N ALA A 191 30.20 -19.54 4.98
CA ALA A 191 29.54 -19.76 6.26
C ALA A 191 30.51 -19.65 7.44
N ILE A 192 31.71 -20.22 7.32
CA ILE A 192 32.76 -20.11 8.34
C ILE A 192 33.28 -18.67 8.46
N ASP A 193 33.53 -17.97 7.35
CA ASP A 193 33.94 -16.56 7.36
C ASP A 193 32.91 -15.69 8.10
N MET A 194 31.62 -15.88 7.79
CA MET A 194 30.53 -15.17 8.45
C MET A 194 30.45 -15.50 9.95
N LEU A 195 30.59 -16.77 10.32
CA LEU A 195 30.59 -17.20 11.72
C LEU A 195 31.76 -16.58 12.50
N LEU A 196 32.97 -16.61 11.92
CA LEU A 196 34.16 -16.04 12.56
C LEU A 196 34.02 -14.53 12.76
N LYS A 197 33.53 -13.80 11.76
CA LYS A 197 33.22 -12.36 11.90
C LYS A 197 32.21 -12.12 13.02
N LYS A 198 31.11 -12.87 13.02
CA LYS A 198 30.07 -12.77 14.06
C LYS A 198 30.61 -13.02 15.46
N VAL A 199 31.44 -14.06 15.65
CA VAL A 199 32.05 -14.39 16.95
C VAL A 199 33.02 -13.30 17.42
N LYS A 200 33.69 -12.62 16.50
CA LYS A 200 34.61 -11.50 16.80
C LYS A 200 33.89 -10.15 16.99
N GLY A 201 32.59 -10.06 16.71
CA GLY A 201 31.85 -8.80 16.69
C GLY A 201 32.22 -7.90 15.50
N GLU A 202 32.78 -8.46 14.43
CA GLU A 202 33.05 -7.74 13.18
C GLU A 202 31.78 -7.62 12.32
N GLU A 203 31.74 -6.64 11.42
CA GLU A 203 30.64 -6.51 10.46
C GLU A 203 30.57 -7.74 9.54
N PHE A 204 29.36 -8.26 9.36
CA PHE A 204 29.08 -9.35 8.41
C PHE A 204 27.75 -9.11 7.71
N THR A 205 27.62 -9.63 6.50
CA THR A 205 26.36 -9.64 5.75
C THR A 205 25.82 -11.05 5.72
N THR A 206 24.58 -11.26 6.15
CA THR A 206 23.91 -12.54 6.00
C THR A 206 23.49 -12.75 4.54
N GLU A 207 23.78 -13.92 3.99
CA GLU A 207 23.26 -14.35 2.69
C GLU A 207 21.78 -14.79 2.78
N TYR A 208 21.31 -15.00 4.01
CA TYR A 208 19.96 -15.44 4.31
C TYR A 208 19.38 -14.56 5.42
N PRO A 209 18.93 -13.33 5.10
CA PRO A 209 18.24 -12.51 6.07
C PRO A 209 16.96 -13.24 6.51
N MET A 210 16.79 -13.37 7.83
CA MET A 210 15.53 -13.81 8.38
C MET A 210 14.46 -12.74 8.08
N PRO A 211 13.21 -13.12 7.77
CA PRO A 211 12.13 -12.17 7.67
C PRO A 211 12.07 -11.30 8.94
N VAL A 212 11.98 -9.99 8.77
CA VAL A 212 11.77 -9.07 9.88
C VAL A 212 10.29 -9.18 10.25
N PHE A 213 10.02 -9.81 11.38
CA PHE A 213 8.70 -9.80 11.98
C PHE A 213 8.61 -8.59 12.89
N ASP A 214 7.70 -7.67 12.61
CA ASP A 214 7.34 -6.65 13.59
C ASP A 214 6.70 -7.36 14.79
N ARG A 215 7.35 -7.26 15.94
CA ARG A 215 6.88 -7.88 17.18
C ARG A 215 6.56 -6.78 18.15
N VAL A 216 5.28 -6.63 18.43
CA VAL A 216 4.79 -5.77 19.51
C VAL A 216 4.60 -6.66 20.73
N ASP A 217 5.20 -6.28 21.85
CA ASP A 217 4.97 -6.98 23.11
C ASP A 217 3.47 -6.87 23.47
N PRO A 218 2.81 -8.00 23.77
CA PRO A 218 1.40 -7.96 24.14
C PRO A 218 1.23 -7.16 25.43
N ASN A 219 0.15 -6.37 25.50
CA ASN A 219 -0.22 -5.70 26.75
C ASN A 219 -0.45 -6.75 27.85
N PRO A 220 -0.14 -6.42 29.12
CA PRO A 220 -0.44 -7.29 30.24
C PRO A 220 -1.92 -7.71 30.26
N ALA A 221 -2.19 -8.93 30.74
CA ALA A 221 -3.55 -9.44 30.85
C ALA A 221 -4.41 -8.53 31.74
N VAL A 222 -5.64 -8.26 31.29
CA VAL A 222 -6.67 -7.56 32.09
C VAL A 222 -7.16 -8.54 33.17
N LYS A 223 -6.87 -8.22 34.43
CA LYS A 223 -7.11 -9.16 35.55
C LYS A 223 -8.56 -9.21 36.03
N ASP A 224 -9.29 -8.11 35.89
CA ASP A 224 -10.63 -7.94 36.44
C ASP A 224 -11.60 -7.46 35.36
N LEU A 225 -11.99 -8.38 34.47
CA LEU A 225 -12.91 -8.06 33.38
C LEU A 225 -14.30 -7.66 33.89
N ALA A 226 -14.79 -8.27 34.97
CA ALA A 226 -16.12 -8.05 35.54
C ALA A 226 -16.36 -6.60 36.01
N HIS A 227 -15.30 -5.82 36.23
CA HIS A 227 -15.38 -4.38 36.54
C HIS A 227 -14.72 -3.49 35.47
N THR A 228 -14.33 -4.06 34.35
CA THR A 228 -13.68 -3.36 33.25
C THR A 228 -14.69 -2.98 32.17
N LYS A 229 -14.62 -1.72 31.73
CA LYS A 229 -15.31 -1.27 30.52
C LYS A 229 -14.54 -1.72 29.27
N VAL A 230 -15.24 -2.40 28.37
CA VAL A 230 -14.68 -2.97 27.14
C VAL A 230 -15.21 -2.22 25.92
N ALA A 231 -14.40 -2.00 24.89
CA ALA A 231 -14.85 -1.47 23.61
C ALA A 231 -14.53 -2.44 22.47
N ILE A 232 -15.27 -2.31 21.36
CA ILE A 232 -14.98 -3.04 20.12
C ILE A 232 -14.29 -2.08 19.14
N VAL A 233 -13.15 -2.51 18.61
CA VAL A 233 -12.46 -1.88 17.50
C VAL A 233 -12.36 -2.90 16.39
N THR A 234 -12.68 -2.54 15.15
CA THR A 234 -12.64 -3.49 14.03
C THR A 234 -11.91 -2.91 12.82
N SER A 235 -11.13 -3.76 12.15
CA SER A 235 -10.64 -3.49 10.80
C SER A 235 -11.52 -4.09 9.71
N GLY A 236 -12.67 -4.68 10.07
CA GLY A 236 -13.57 -5.37 9.13
C GLY A 236 -14.53 -4.46 8.37
N GLY A 237 -14.42 -3.12 8.51
CA GLY A 237 -15.14 -2.18 7.66
C GLY A 237 -16.66 -2.19 7.80
N VAL A 238 -17.20 -2.57 8.96
CA VAL A 238 -18.64 -2.45 9.25
C VAL A 238 -18.97 -0.98 9.47
N VAL A 239 -19.98 -0.47 8.77
CA VAL A 239 -20.42 0.94 8.79
C VAL A 239 -21.96 1.00 8.74
N PRO A 240 -22.61 2.10 9.17
CA PRO A 240 -24.03 2.31 8.92
C PRO A 240 -24.36 2.24 7.43
N GLN A 241 -25.60 1.87 7.11
CA GLN A 241 -26.08 1.85 5.74
C GLN A 241 -25.77 3.17 5.01
N GLY A 242 -25.30 3.04 3.77
CA GLY A 242 -24.90 4.20 2.95
C GLY A 242 -23.50 4.75 3.23
N ASN A 243 -22.75 4.19 4.21
CA ASN A 243 -21.37 4.59 4.52
C ASN A 243 -21.23 6.11 4.71
N PRO A 244 -21.84 6.69 5.76
CA PRO A 244 -21.96 8.15 5.91
C PRO A 244 -20.60 8.87 5.95
N ASP A 245 -19.59 8.26 6.56
CA ASP A 245 -18.23 8.83 6.67
C ASP A 245 -17.37 8.58 5.42
N ARG A 246 -17.92 7.85 4.44
CA ARG A 246 -17.23 7.48 3.19
C ARG A 246 -15.86 6.86 3.48
N ILE A 247 -15.85 5.88 4.39
CA ILE A 247 -14.67 5.06 4.66
C ILE A 247 -14.39 4.23 3.41
N GLU A 248 -13.15 4.28 2.93
CA GLU A 248 -12.74 3.62 1.71
C GLU A 248 -12.75 2.09 1.86
N SER A 249 -13.12 1.37 0.79
CA SER A 249 -13.18 -0.09 0.79
C SER A 249 -11.80 -0.76 0.92
N SER A 250 -10.75 -0.03 0.53
CA SER A 250 -9.36 -0.40 0.62
C SER A 250 -8.52 0.85 0.85
N SER A 251 -7.34 0.69 1.46
CA SER A 251 -6.37 1.75 1.73
C SER A 251 -7.00 2.91 2.51
N ALA A 252 -7.74 2.60 3.58
CA ALA A 252 -8.50 3.58 4.33
C ALA A 252 -7.61 4.74 4.79
N THR A 253 -8.15 5.94 4.60
CA THR A 253 -7.60 7.19 5.14
C THR A 253 -8.41 7.69 6.34
N LYS A 254 -9.51 6.98 6.66
CA LYS A 254 -10.48 7.34 7.69
C LYS A 254 -10.84 6.15 8.58
N TYR A 255 -11.39 6.46 9.74
CA TYR A 255 -12.08 5.52 10.61
C TYR A 255 -13.40 6.16 11.08
N GLY A 256 -14.33 5.34 11.53
CA GLY A 256 -15.63 5.76 12.05
C GLY A 256 -15.80 5.34 13.50
N ILE A 257 -16.63 6.09 14.24
CA ILE A 257 -17.08 5.73 15.58
C ILE A 257 -18.61 5.78 15.57
N TYR A 258 -19.26 4.64 15.83
CA TYR A 258 -20.70 4.51 15.67
C TYR A 258 -21.38 4.12 16.98
N ASP A 259 -22.44 4.84 17.32
CA ASP A 259 -23.25 4.61 18.52
C ASP A 259 -24.06 3.31 18.38
N ILE A 260 -24.10 2.55 19.48
CA ILE A 260 -24.85 1.29 19.64
C ILE A 260 -25.62 1.30 20.96
N THR A 261 -25.99 2.49 21.44
CA THR A 261 -26.76 2.67 22.68
C THR A 261 -28.10 1.96 22.56
N GLY A 262 -28.40 1.10 23.54
CA GLY A 262 -29.66 0.34 23.57
C GLY A 262 -29.78 -0.79 22.55
N MET A 263 -28.73 -1.05 21.75
CA MET A 263 -28.72 -2.15 20.79
C MET A 263 -28.24 -3.46 21.46
N ASN A 264 -28.97 -4.54 21.21
CA ASN A 264 -28.59 -5.90 21.62
C ASN A 264 -27.86 -6.67 20.50
N SER A 265 -28.03 -6.28 19.24
CA SER A 265 -27.34 -6.86 18.09
C SER A 265 -27.35 -5.87 16.94
N LEU A 266 -26.39 -6.01 16.03
CA LEU A 266 -26.40 -5.27 14.78
C LEU A 266 -27.33 -5.94 13.77
N SER A 267 -28.05 -5.13 13.00
CA SER A 267 -28.96 -5.60 11.95
C SER A 267 -28.42 -5.28 10.55
N ALA A 268 -28.74 -6.13 9.59
CA ALA A 268 -28.47 -5.88 8.17
C ALA A 268 -29.22 -4.66 7.61
N ASN A 269 -30.28 -4.19 8.29
CA ASN A 269 -31.04 -3.02 7.87
C ASN A 269 -30.34 -1.72 8.25
N ASP A 270 -29.52 -1.74 9.30
CA ASP A 270 -28.88 -0.54 9.86
C ASP A 270 -27.38 -0.48 9.51
N PHE A 271 -26.75 -1.64 9.31
CA PHE A 271 -25.31 -1.75 9.05
C PHE A 271 -25.01 -2.56 7.79
N MET A 272 -23.91 -2.20 7.14
CA MET A 272 -23.31 -2.88 6.00
C MET A 272 -21.79 -3.00 6.19
N THR A 273 -21.11 -3.74 5.31
CA THR A 273 -19.64 -3.70 5.24
C THR A 273 -19.16 -3.10 3.91
N VAL A 274 -18.15 -2.24 4.00
CA VAL A 274 -17.45 -1.67 2.84
C VAL A 274 -16.12 -2.36 2.57
N HIS A 275 -15.74 -3.35 3.38
CA HIS A 275 -14.43 -3.98 3.30
C HIS A 275 -14.19 -4.73 1.99
N GLY A 276 -13.14 -4.38 1.26
CA GLY A 276 -12.82 -4.95 -0.06
C GLY A 276 -12.11 -6.31 -0.03
N GLY A 277 -11.59 -6.75 1.12
CA GLY A 277 -10.70 -7.91 1.23
C GLY A 277 -11.33 -9.25 1.65
N TYR A 278 -12.64 -9.33 1.89
CA TYR A 278 -13.32 -10.61 2.21
C TYR A 278 -14.72 -10.68 1.57
N ASP A 279 -15.30 -11.88 1.53
CA ASP A 279 -16.67 -12.08 1.04
C ASP A 279 -17.70 -11.41 1.95
N ARG A 280 -18.19 -10.27 1.50
CA ARG A 280 -19.15 -9.44 2.23
C ARG A 280 -20.52 -10.09 2.40
N ALA A 281 -20.87 -11.13 1.61
CA ALA A 281 -22.22 -11.68 1.61
C ALA A 281 -22.68 -12.17 3.00
N PHE A 282 -21.76 -12.72 3.80
CA PHE A 282 -22.06 -13.21 5.14
C PHE A 282 -22.21 -12.07 6.14
N VAL A 283 -21.29 -11.10 6.13
CA VAL A 283 -21.29 -9.97 7.08
C VAL A 283 -22.43 -8.98 6.77
N THR A 284 -22.76 -8.77 5.49
CA THR A 284 -23.92 -7.97 5.12
C THR A 284 -25.23 -8.61 5.58
N LYS A 285 -25.30 -9.96 5.68
CA LYS A 285 -26.46 -10.65 6.27
C LYS A 285 -26.45 -10.62 7.80
N ASN A 286 -25.27 -10.73 8.40
CA ASN A 286 -25.10 -10.68 9.85
C ASN A 286 -23.83 -9.89 10.22
N PRO A 287 -23.95 -8.58 10.51
CA PRO A 287 -22.79 -7.75 10.86
C PRO A 287 -22.11 -8.18 12.17
N ASN A 288 -22.80 -8.94 13.01
CA ASN A 288 -22.26 -9.43 14.29
C ASN A 288 -21.09 -10.42 14.11
N LEU A 289 -20.93 -10.99 12.91
CA LEU A 289 -19.77 -11.83 12.59
C LEU A 289 -18.44 -11.07 12.68
N VAL A 290 -18.48 -9.74 12.54
CA VAL A 290 -17.29 -8.85 12.61
C VAL A 290 -17.33 -7.96 13.83
N VAL A 291 -18.49 -7.40 14.18
CA VAL A 291 -18.69 -6.60 15.40
C VAL A 291 -19.59 -7.39 16.33
N PRO A 292 -19.04 -8.26 17.21
CA PRO A 292 -19.79 -9.26 17.98
C PRO A 292 -20.61 -8.63 19.12
N LEU A 293 -21.53 -7.73 18.77
CA LEU A 293 -22.32 -6.97 19.72
C LEU A 293 -23.26 -7.88 20.53
N ASP A 294 -23.88 -8.85 19.88
CA ASP A 294 -24.74 -9.84 20.51
C ASP A 294 -24.03 -10.59 21.64
N VAL A 295 -22.88 -11.19 21.34
CA VAL A 295 -22.07 -11.92 22.33
C VAL A 295 -21.58 -10.99 23.43
N MET A 296 -21.15 -9.78 23.08
CA MET A 296 -20.64 -8.84 24.08
C MET A 296 -21.72 -8.33 25.04
N ARG A 297 -22.96 -8.17 24.57
CA ARG A 297 -24.10 -7.84 25.44
C ARG A 297 -24.50 -9.00 26.33
N ASP A 298 -24.36 -10.24 25.87
CA ASP A 298 -24.59 -11.40 26.70
C ASP A 298 -23.52 -11.51 27.81
N LEU A 299 -22.25 -11.30 27.48
CA LEU A 299 -21.15 -11.27 28.47
C LEU A 299 -21.30 -10.14 29.49
N GLU A 300 -21.83 -8.98 29.08
CA GLU A 300 -22.17 -7.87 29.99
C GLU A 300 -23.30 -8.27 30.95
N LYS A 301 -24.37 -8.90 30.46
CA LYS A 301 -25.49 -9.38 31.28
C LYS A 301 -25.09 -10.48 32.25
N GLU A 302 -24.18 -11.36 31.83
CA GLU A 302 -23.61 -12.43 32.66
C GLU A 302 -22.60 -11.93 33.70
N GLY A 303 -22.20 -10.65 33.64
CA GLY A 303 -21.21 -10.06 34.54
C GLY A 303 -19.78 -10.51 34.27
N VAL A 304 -19.51 -11.07 33.09
CA VAL A 304 -18.16 -11.45 32.66
C VAL A 304 -17.33 -10.20 32.35
N ILE A 305 -17.98 -9.16 31.83
CA ILE A 305 -17.41 -7.82 31.65
C ILE A 305 -18.22 -6.80 32.46
N GLY A 306 -17.60 -5.69 32.85
CA GLY A 306 -18.29 -4.65 33.63
C GLY A 306 -19.27 -3.83 32.81
N GLU A 307 -18.82 -3.32 31.66
CA GLU A 307 -19.66 -2.53 30.76
C GLU A 307 -19.12 -2.68 29.33
N LEU A 308 -19.99 -2.80 28.34
CA LEU A 308 -19.63 -2.62 26.94
C LEU A 308 -19.88 -1.16 26.53
N ALA A 309 -18.83 -0.49 26.03
CA ALA A 309 -18.93 0.86 25.49
C ALA A 309 -20.07 0.95 24.47
N ASN A 310 -20.88 2.00 24.57
CA ASN A 310 -22.03 2.21 23.68
C ASN A 310 -21.64 2.72 22.29
N TYR A 311 -20.42 2.41 21.84
CA TYR A 311 -19.96 2.63 20.48
C TYR A 311 -18.96 1.56 20.07
N PHE A 312 -18.76 1.40 18.77
CA PHE A 312 -17.61 0.69 18.23
C PHE A 312 -16.80 1.60 17.29
N VAL A 313 -15.51 1.31 17.16
CA VAL A 313 -14.61 1.98 16.22
C VAL A 313 -14.37 1.05 15.03
N THR A 314 -14.33 1.60 13.82
CA THR A 314 -14.20 0.79 12.60
C THR A 314 -13.37 1.49 11.54
N THR A 315 -12.56 0.71 10.82
CA THR A 315 -11.86 1.10 9.60
C THR A 315 -11.80 -0.12 8.67
N THR A 316 -11.27 0.03 7.45
CA THR A 316 -10.98 -1.12 6.59
C THR A 316 -9.51 -1.52 6.72
N GLY A 317 -9.25 -2.81 6.91
CA GLY A 317 -7.88 -3.35 7.00
C GLY A 317 -7.24 -3.58 5.63
N THR A 318 -8.05 -3.81 4.59
CA THR A 318 -7.56 -4.08 3.22
C THR A 318 -6.70 -2.93 2.72
N GLY A 319 -5.43 -3.18 2.40
CA GLY A 319 -4.54 -2.17 1.81
C GLY A 319 -4.20 -0.97 2.69
N THR A 320 -4.68 -0.91 3.93
CA THR A 320 -4.40 0.21 4.85
C THR A 320 -2.95 0.18 5.26
N SER A 321 -2.25 1.32 5.06
CA SER A 321 -0.84 1.43 5.38
C SER A 321 -0.61 1.31 6.89
N VAL A 322 0.54 0.77 7.29
CA VAL A 322 0.94 0.70 8.71
C VAL A 322 0.92 2.08 9.36
N GLY A 323 1.36 3.11 8.62
CA GLY A 323 1.34 4.51 9.08
C GLY A 323 -0.08 5.02 9.37
N ASN A 324 -1.04 4.78 8.47
CA ASN A 324 -2.43 5.16 8.69
C ASN A 324 -3.05 4.39 9.85
N ALA A 325 -2.87 3.06 9.89
CA ALA A 325 -3.40 2.23 10.96
C ALA A 325 -2.87 2.67 12.34
N LYS A 326 -1.57 2.97 12.43
CA LYS A 326 -0.95 3.54 13.63
C LYS A 326 -1.57 4.90 14.00
N GLY A 327 -1.71 5.80 13.02
CA GLY A 327 -2.33 7.11 13.23
C GLY A 327 -3.77 7.04 13.75
N PHE A 328 -4.58 6.13 13.20
CA PHE A 328 -5.94 5.89 13.71
C PHE A 328 -5.91 5.40 15.15
N GLY A 329 -5.08 4.40 15.45
CA GLY A 329 -4.90 3.87 16.80
C GLY A 329 -4.49 4.93 17.83
N GLU A 330 -3.52 5.77 17.49
CA GLU A 330 -3.08 6.88 18.34
C GLU A 330 -4.18 7.94 18.56
N ASP A 331 -5.09 8.09 17.60
CA ASP A 331 -6.16 9.08 17.69
C ASP A 331 -7.37 8.58 18.51
N PHE A 332 -8.01 7.48 18.10
CA PHE A 332 -9.21 6.99 18.79
C PHE A 332 -8.90 6.46 20.20
N SER A 333 -7.67 6.01 20.47
CA SER A 333 -7.29 5.52 21.81
C SER A 333 -7.41 6.60 22.89
N LYS A 334 -7.20 7.88 22.54
CA LYS A 334 -7.41 9.00 23.47
C LYS A 334 -8.85 9.04 23.96
N LYS A 335 -9.82 8.83 23.05
CA LYS A 335 -11.24 8.75 23.39
C LYS A 335 -11.54 7.52 24.23
N LEU A 336 -11.00 6.35 23.87
CA LEU A 336 -11.19 5.12 24.65
C LEU A 336 -10.75 5.32 26.11
N VAL A 337 -9.56 5.89 26.31
CA VAL A 337 -9.02 6.20 27.64
C VAL A 337 -9.88 7.22 28.37
N ALA A 338 -10.32 8.30 27.70
CA ALA A 338 -11.17 9.33 28.28
C ALA A 338 -12.54 8.78 28.73
N ASP A 339 -13.08 7.80 28.01
CA ASP A 339 -14.34 7.13 28.32
C ASP A 339 -14.19 6.00 29.37
N GLY A 340 -12.99 5.81 29.92
CA GLY A 340 -12.71 4.80 30.94
C GLY A 340 -12.63 3.37 30.41
N VAL A 341 -12.43 3.17 29.10
CA VAL A 341 -12.26 1.85 28.50
C VAL A 341 -10.93 1.26 28.97
N GLY A 342 -11.01 0.11 29.65
CA GLY A 342 -9.84 -0.62 30.16
C GLY A 342 -9.41 -1.79 29.29
N ALA A 343 -10.25 -2.23 28.35
CA ALA A 343 -9.93 -3.29 27.41
C ALA A 343 -10.57 -3.07 26.04
N VAL A 344 -9.92 -3.57 24.99
CA VAL A 344 -10.42 -3.51 23.62
C VAL A 344 -10.43 -4.91 23.04
N ILE A 345 -11.53 -5.28 22.40
CA ILE A 345 -11.56 -6.39 21.47
C ILE A 345 -11.28 -5.82 20.08
N LEU A 346 -10.12 -6.19 19.53
CA LEU A 346 -9.77 -5.88 18.16
C LEU A 346 -10.20 -7.04 17.26
N THR A 347 -11.24 -6.83 16.45
CA THR A 347 -11.69 -7.84 15.48
C THR A 347 -11.15 -7.55 14.08
N SER A 348 -10.93 -8.62 13.32
CA SER A 348 -10.50 -8.58 11.92
C SER A 348 -11.42 -9.43 11.05
N THR A 349 -11.05 -9.54 9.77
CA THR A 349 -11.72 -10.31 8.72
C THR A 349 -11.72 -11.81 8.98
#